data_AF-A0A7G8VG36-F1
#
_entry.id   AF-A0A7G8VG36-F1
#
_cell.length_a   1.000
_cell.length_b   1.000
_cell.length_c   1.000
_cell.angle_alpha   90.00
_cell.angle_beta   90.00
_cell.angle_gamma   90.00
#
_symmetry.space_group_name_H-M   'P 1'
#
loop_
_entity.id
_entity.type
_entity.pdbx_description
1 polymer ?
#
loop_
_entity_poly.entity_id
_entity_poly.type
_entity_poly.pdbx_seq_one_letter_code
_entity_poly.pdbx_strand_id
1 'polypeptide(L)'
;MGHACEHLCRALRAERSAGAGADARPCEPPAERGVVDREGARDRAHGRRAARAFDRGRCHLAGAARALAARPDRRADPGVELLSHGRVLPQQHGRAAGRGRAALSPGADAGRGSRGGATRRGRGIVSTRRPTPAAAGRRPTIRDVAEQAGVSIGTASRALNRAGRVSPAAIAAVQAAADRLGYEPDAIAQSMRTRSTGVVGLLVSDLANPLYARIVNAVEARLQRDGCALLLANTHSDAARERAMIDFFRRRRVDGLILGPCELERPELLDTLHAQGMPVVALDRDFNAGVSGVHVDHFHGALQATRYLLNLGHTRIALLTPGKAVRPGRERIDGFRAAFAERGMQPEPRLIRAEPSAMEFAFSEVLALLSSPQPPTAFVCLGTRLLAGVLQGLRHSGLSAPDDASVISVGDTDLSQLFSPAITSLTWDFDAVGSALAELMLKRLPTAPAHDGLEAERIVITTQMVLRESCSPPAAPRPAPREAVPLRKPTKRTAE
;
A
#
# COMPACT_ATOMS: atom_id res chain seq x y z
N MET A 1 33.37 17.37 -29.50
CA MET A 1 33.33 16.20 -28.58
C MET A 1 34.47 15.22 -28.91
N GLY A 2 35.73 15.61 -28.72
CA GLY A 2 36.88 14.75 -29.07
C GLY A 2 38.11 14.83 -28.17
N HIS A 3 38.25 15.86 -27.32
CA HIS A 3 39.49 16.06 -26.54
C HIS A 3 39.35 15.87 -25.02
N ALA A 4 38.16 15.53 -24.50
CA ALA A 4 37.97 15.28 -23.08
C ALA A 4 38.18 13.81 -22.65
N CYS A 5 38.35 12.88 -23.61
CA CYS A 5 38.43 11.45 -23.32
C CYS A 5 39.88 10.94 -23.13
N GLU A 6 40.90 11.64 -23.66
CA GLU A 6 42.30 11.21 -23.54
C GLU A 6 42.94 11.53 -22.18
N HIS A 7 42.48 12.57 -21.48
CA HIS A 7 43.03 12.92 -20.16
C HIS A 7 42.58 11.96 -19.04
N LEU A 8 41.40 11.35 -19.16
CA LEU A 8 40.88 10.42 -18.15
C LEU A 8 41.54 9.02 -18.25
N CYS A 9 41.96 8.61 -19.45
CA CYS A 9 42.64 7.32 -19.65
C CYS A 9 44.12 7.32 -19.24
N ARG A 10 44.79 8.49 -19.13
CA ARG A 10 46.17 8.57 -18.62
C ARG A 10 46.23 8.54 -17.10
N ALA A 11 45.25 9.10 -16.40
CA ALA A 11 45.19 9.08 -14.93
C ALA A 11 44.96 7.65 -14.38
N LEU A 12 44.13 6.84 -15.04
CA LEU A 12 43.81 5.48 -14.59
C LEU A 12 44.87 4.41 -14.92
N ARG A 13 45.92 4.77 -15.68
CA ARG A 13 47.06 3.87 -15.98
C ARG A 13 48.28 4.12 -15.09
N ALA A 14 48.34 5.23 -14.36
CA ALA A 14 49.43 5.55 -13.43
C ALA A 14 49.28 4.91 -12.04
N GLU A 15 48.09 4.48 -11.64
CA GLU A 15 47.85 3.88 -10.30
C GLU A 15 47.98 2.34 -10.28
N ARG A 16 48.31 1.69 -11.40
CA ARG A 16 48.47 0.23 -11.48
C ARG A 16 49.92 -0.26 -11.58
N SER A 17 50.90 0.61 -11.37
CA SER A 17 52.33 0.28 -11.53
C SER A 17 53.23 0.77 -10.39
N ALA A 18 52.76 0.71 -9.14
CA ALA A 18 53.62 0.87 -7.97
C ALA A 18 53.11 0.02 -6.80
N GLY A 19 53.91 -0.98 -6.37
CA GLY A 19 53.71 -1.65 -5.09
C GLY A 19 53.69 -3.19 -5.12
N ALA A 20 54.72 -3.83 -5.66
CA ALA A 20 55.08 -5.21 -5.35
C ALA A 20 56.55 -5.26 -4.90
N GLY A 21 56.81 -5.92 -3.76
CA GLY A 21 58.13 -6.13 -3.14
C GLY A 21 58.00 -6.11 -1.61
N ALA A 22 57.49 -7.18 -0.96
CA ALA A 22 58.21 -8.40 -0.54
C ALA A 22 59.11 -8.18 0.69
N ASP A 23 58.71 -8.72 1.86
CA ASP A 23 59.49 -9.77 2.52
C ASP A 23 58.70 -10.53 3.62
N ALA A 24 59.05 -11.81 3.77
CA ALA A 24 58.42 -12.88 4.55
C ALA A 24 58.81 -12.81 6.07
N ARG A 25 58.30 -13.54 7.09
CA ARG A 25 57.51 -14.78 7.29
C ARG A 25 57.12 -14.86 8.82
N PRO A 26 56.58 -15.97 9.39
CA PRO A 26 55.31 -16.00 10.14
C PRO A 26 55.43 -16.14 11.69
N CYS A 27 54.31 -15.99 12.41
CA CYS A 27 54.20 -16.42 13.81
C CYS A 27 52.87 -17.17 14.06
N GLU A 28 52.99 -18.37 14.63
CA GLU A 28 51.96 -19.35 14.99
C GLU A 28 51.08 -18.91 16.18
N PRO A 29 49.90 -19.53 16.39
CA PRO A 29 49.08 -19.28 17.58
C PRO A 29 49.46 -20.22 18.74
N PRO A 30 49.31 -19.82 20.02
CA PRO A 30 49.50 -20.75 21.13
C PRO A 30 48.23 -21.57 21.43
N ALA A 31 48.48 -22.82 21.80
CA ALA A 31 47.54 -23.88 22.13
C ALA A 31 47.11 -23.89 23.63
N GLU A 32 45.88 -24.40 23.82
CA GLU A 32 45.32 -25.28 24.86
C GLU A 32 45.93 -25.40 26.28
N ARG A 33 45.03 -25.39 27.29
CA ARG A 33 44.88 -26.39 28.38
C ARG A 33 43.37 -26.42 28.74
N GLY A 34 42.61 -27.50 28.57
CA GLY A 34 42.61 -28.77 29.34
C GLY A 34 41.55 -28.66 30.46
N VAL A 35 40.56 -29.54 30.70
CA VAL A 35 40.57 -31.02 30.76
C VAL A 35 39.14 -31.53 31.09
N VAL A 36 38.66 -32.54 30.33
CA VAL A 36 37.99 -33.82 30.74
C VAL A 36 36.55 -33.77 31.35
N ASP A 37 35.52 -34.53 30.93
CA ASP A 37 35.32 -35.99 30.70
C ASP A 37 34.26 -36.28 29.58
N ARG A 38 34.47 -37.21 28.64
CA ARG A 38 34.01 -38.65 28.59
C ARG A 38 32.48 -38.83 28.71
N GLU A 39 31.74 -39.55 27.87
CA GLU A 39 31.94 -40.71 26.99
C GLU A 39 30.74 -40.80 26.02
N GLY A 40 30.93 -41.24 24.77
CA GLY A 40 30.16 -42.39 24.28
C GLY A 40 29.91 -42.36 22.77
N ALA A 41 30.75 -43.12 22.06
CA ALA A 41 30.79 -43.29 20.62
C ALA A 41 29.58 -44.06 20.04
N ARG A 42 29.30 -43.85 18.73
CA ARG A 42 29.41 -44.91 17.71
C ARG A 42 29.23 -44.39 16.28
N ASP A 43 30.30 -44.63 15.51
CA ASP A 43 30.46 -44.83 14.07
C ASP A 43 29.21 -44.85 13.17
N ARG A 44 29.30 -44.17 12.01
CA ARG A 44 29.80 -44.78 10.76
C ARG A 44 30.01 -43.73 9.66
N ALA A 45 31.21 -43.81 9.08
CA ALA A 45 31.60 -43.14 7.86
C ALA A 45 30.89 -43.72 6.63
N HIS A 46 30.57 -42.88 5.65
CA HIS A 46 30.82 -43.14 4.23
C HIS A 46 30.79 -41.83 3.44
N GLY A 47 31.95 -41.46 2.90
CA GLY A 47 32.08 -40.35 1.97
C GLY A 47 31.59 -40.72 0.57
N ARG A 48 31.26 -39.69 -0.21
CA ARG A 48 31.59 -39.59 -1.63
C ARG A 48 31.40 -38.15 -2.10
N ARG A 49 32.46 -37.63 -2.72
CA ARG A 49 32.51 -36.39 -3.49
C ARG A 49 31.61 -36.51 -4.73
N ALA A 50 30.96 -35.41 -5.11
CA ALA A 50 30.75 -35.07 -6.52
C ALA A 50 30.48 -33.57 -6.65
N ALA A 51 31.45 -32.86 -7.23
CA ALA A 51 31.29 -31.52 -7.78
C ALA A 51 30.70 -31.62 -9.20
N ARG A 52 29.85 -30.65 -9.57
CA ARG A 52 29.52 -30.17 -10.93
C ARG A 52 28.62 -28.94 -10.74
N ALA A 53 29.12 -27.71 -10.90
CA ALA A 53 29.23 -26.98 -12.17
C ALA A 53 27.88 -26.90 -12.90
N PHE A 54 27.21 -25.75 -12.81
CA PHE A 54 26.15 -25.35 -13.74
C PHE A 54 26.32 -23.89 -14.14
N ASP A 55 25.97 -23.68 -15.40
CA ASP A 55 26.60 -22.81 -16.37
C ASP A 55 25.91 -21.44 -16.48
N ARG A 56 26.67 -20.43 -16.91
CA ARG A 56 26.22 -19.05 -17.16
C ARG A 56 25.61 -18.96 -18.56
N GLY A 57 24.29 -18.85 -18.65
CA GLY A 57 23.59 -18.47 -19.87
C GLY A 57 23.57 -16.95 -20.08
N ARG A 58 24.41 -16.43 -20.98
CA ARG A 58 24.25 -15.10 -21.59
C ARG A 58 23.19 -15.18 -22.69
N CYS A 59 22.27 -14.21 -22.72
CA CYS A 59 21.49 -13.90 -23.92
C CYS A 59 21.83 -12.47 -24.38
N HIS A 60 22.51 -12.38 -25.53
CA HIS A 60 22.59 -11.19 -26.38
C HIS A 60 21.72 -11.45 -27.61
N LEU A 61 20.91 -10.46 -27.99
CA LEU A 61 20.51 -10.09 -29.36
C LEU A 61 19.71 -8.78 -29.19
N ALA A 62 20.28 -7.61 -29.53
CA ALA A 62 20.15 -6.94 -30.83
C ALA A 62 18.66 -6.74 -31.20
N GLY A 63 18.11 -5.55 -31.38
CA GLY A 63 18.68 -4.33 -31.94
C GLY A 63 17.80 -3.95 -33.13
N ALA A 64 16.98 -2.92 -32.99
CA ALA A 64 16.36 -2.21 -34.13
C ALA A 64 15.96 -0.80 -33.69
N ALA A 65 16.81 0.17 -34.05
CA ALA A 65 16.49 1.58 -34.09
C ALA A 65 16.50 2.02 -35.55
N ARG A 66 15.44 2.72 -35.99
CA ARG A 66 15.38 3.72 -37.06
C ARG A 66 13.95 4.30 -37.04
N ALA A 67 13.70 5.54 -36.63
CA ALA A 67 14.08 6.85 -37.18
C ALA A 67 12.98 7.46 -38.08
N LEU A 68 12.54 8.64 -37.64
CA LEU A 68 12.19 9.86 -38.40
C LEU A 68 10.77 10.10 -38.95
N ALA A 69 10.25 11.24 -38.45
CA ALA A 69 9.60 12.35 -39.16
C ALA A 69 8.12 12.22 -39.58
N ALA A 70 7.27 13.08 -39.00
CA ALA A 70 6.87 14.36 -39.62
C ALA A 70 5.70 14.99 -38.84
N ARG A 71 5.84 16.28 -38.48
CA ARG A 71 4.71 17.17 -38.18
C ARG A 71 4.02 17.55 -39.50
N PRO A 72 2.75 17.93 -39.44
CA PRO A 72 2.42 19.24 -39.98
C PRO A 72 1.56 20.09 -39.03
N ASP A 73 1.90 21.36 -39.04
CA ASP A 73 1.16 22.51 -38.54
C ASP A 73 0.01 22.84 -39.50
N ARG A 74 -1.19 23.18 -38.99
CA ARG A 74 -2.17 24.09 -39.62
C ARG A 74 -3.39 24.36 -38.71
N ARG A 75 -3.37 25.57 -38.14
CA ARG A 75 -4.43 26.60 -38.06
C ARG A 75 -5.92 26.18 -38.10
N ALA A 76 -6.58 26.48 -36.97
CA ALA A 76 -7.80 27.29 -36.75
C ALA A 76 -9.05 27.11 -37.65
N ASP A 77 -10.19 26.77 -37.02
CA ASP A 77 -11.40 27.62 -36.98
C ASP A 77 -12.36 27.15 -35.83
N PRO A 78 -13.45 27.88 -35.46
CA PRO A 78 -13.86 28.06 -34.08
C PRO A 78 -15.27 27.50 -33.79
N GLY A 79 -15.68 27.56 -32.52
CA GLY A 79 -17.10 27.56 -32.17
C GLY A 79 -17.56 26.32 -31.40
N VAL A 80 -17.50 26.41 -30.07
CA VAL A 80 -18.51 25.78 -29.21
C VAL A 80 -18.84 26.76 -28.09
N GLU A 81 -20.09 27.24 -28.10
CA GLU A 81 -20.69 28.12 -27.10
C GLU A 81 -20.67 27.47 -25.71
N LEU A 82 -20.18 28.20 -24.72
CA LEU A 82 -20.28 27.83 -23.31
C LEU A 82 -21.55 28.49 -22.73
N LEU A 83 -22.61 27.69 -22.58
CA LEU A 83 -23.78 28.09 -21.81
C LEU A 83 -23.42 28.16 -20.33
N SER A 84 -23.38 29.39 -19.83
CA SER A 84 -23.43 29.70 -18.41
C SER A 84 -24.85 29.50 -17.88
N HIS A 85 -24.96 28.99 -16.64
CA HIS A 85 -25.96 29.33 -15.59
C HIS A 85 -26.34 28.08 -14.76
N GLY A 86 -25.85 28.04 -13.52
CA GLY A 86 -26.28 27.09 -12.49
C GLY A 86 -26.02 27.67 -11.10
N ARG A 87 -27.06 28.29 -10.52
CA ARG A 87 -27.07 28.99 -9.23
C ARG A 87 -26.68 28.08 -8.06
N VAL A 88 -25.79 28.56 -7.20
CA VAL A 88 -25.50 28.03 -5.86
C VAL A 88 -26.45 28.69 -4.85
N LEU A 89 -27.16 27.88 -4.06
CA LEU A 89 -27.94 28.33 -2.89
C LEU A 89 -27.10 28.17 -1.61
N PRO A 90 -27.13 29.14 -0.67
CA PRO A 90 -26.37 29.04 0.57
C PRO A 90 -27.18 28.34 1.68
N GLN A 91 -26.57 27.39 2.39
CA GLN A 91 -27.11 26.85 3.64
C GLN A 91 -26.62 27.66 4.83
N GLN A 92 -27.59 28.14 5.62
CA GLN A 92 -27.38 28.96 6.80
C GLN A 92 -26.96 28.14 8.03
N HIS A 93 -26.14 28.79 8.86
CA HIS A 93 -25.76 28.36 10.20
C HIS A 93 -26.90 28.48 11.20
N GLY A 94 -27.00 27.51 12.12
CA GLY A 94 -27.83 27.60 13.31
C GLY A 94 -27.21 26.80 14.46
N ARG A 95 -26.50 27.50 15.35
CA ARG A 95 -26.11 27.02 16.69
C ARG A 95 -27.34 26.98 17.59
N ALA A 96 -27.46 25.97 18.47
CA ALA A 96 -27.63 26.18 19.92
C ALA A 96 -27.75 24.85 20.68
N ALA A 97 -27.15 24.86 21.86
CA ALA A 97 -27.06 23.79 22.85
C ALA A 97 -28.36 23.57 23.65
N GLY A 98 -28.47 22.44 24.36
CA GLY A 98 -29.46 22.32 25.44
C GLY A 98 -29.70 20.92 25.98
N ARG A 99 -29.02 20.64 27.10
CA ARG A 99 -29.14 19.53 28.07
C ARG A 99 -30.56 18.97 28.31
N GLY A 100 -30.64 17.67 28.63
CA GLY A 100 -31.77 17.08 29.38
C GLY A 100 -31.68 15.57 29.53
N ARG A 101 -31.40 15.08 30.75
CA ARG A 101 -31.34 13.67 31.16
C ARG A 101 -32.74 13.09 31.46
N ALA A 102 -32.78 11.75 31.52
CA ALA A 102 -33.68 10.89 32.33
C ALA A 102 -35.13 10.73 31.81
N ALA A 103 -35.85 9.63 31.98
CA ALA A 103 -35.59 8.30 32.54
C ALA A 103 -36.72 7.35 32.08
N LEU A 104 -36.56 6.09 32.48
CA LEU A 104 -37.35 4.87 32.25
C LEU A 104 -38.85 4.97 32.63
N SER A 105 -39.61 4.07 31.97
CA SER A 105 -41.00 3.56 32.09
C SER A 105 -41.55 3.33 33.53
N PRO A 106 -42.79 2.80 33.82
CA PRO A 106 -43.77 2.07 32.98
C PRO A 106 -45.30 2.21 33.34
N GLY A 107 -46.17 1.41 32.71
CA GLY A 107 -47.54 1.04 33.16
C GLY A 107 -48.61 1.24 32.06
N ALA A 108 -49.23 0.21 31.45
CA ALA A 108 -50.38 -0.57 31.94
C ALA A 108 -51.53 0.34 32.41
N ASP A 109 -52.80 0.21 32.02
CA ASP A 109 -53.60 -0.99 31.79
C ASP A 109 -54.89 -0.62 31.04
N ALA A 110 -55.60 -1.66 30.61
CA ALA A 110 -56.81 -1.71 29.82
C ALA A 110 -58.06 -1.00 30.41
N GLY A 111 -59.03 -0.67 29.56
CA GLY A 111 -60.37 -0.26 29.99
C GLY A 111 -61.39 -0.21 28.85
N ARG A 112 -62.42 -1.05 28.95
CA ARG A 112 -63.46 -1.38 27.95
C ARG A 112 -64.55 -0.32 27.75
N GLY A 113 -65.20 -0.42 26.57
CA GLY A 113 -66.64 -0.19 26.36
C GLY A 113 -67.01 1.22 25.87
N SER A 114 -67.97 1.46 24.96
CA SER A 114 -69.03 0.61 24.42
C SER A 114 -69.64 1.25 23.16
N ARG A 115 -70.18 0.39 22.29
CA ARG A 115 -71.42 0.48 21.49
C ARG A 115 -71.79 1.80 20.77
N GLY A 116 -71.96 1.70 19.45
CA GLY A 116 -72.80 2.61 18.67
C GLY A 116 -72.75 2.25 17.19
N GLY A 117 -73.69 1.43 16.72
CA GLY A 117 -73.81 1.02 15.33
C GLY A 117 -74.38 2.13 14.43
N ALA A 118 -73.85 2.24 13.22
CA ALA A 118 -74.53 2.87 12.09
C ALA A 118 -74.16 2.14 10.80
N THR A 119 -75.21 1.69 10.12
CA THR A 119 -75.24 0.98 8.84
C THR A 119 -74.70 1.82 7.68
N ARG A 120 -73.94 1.23 6.76
CA ARG A 120 -74.25 1.28 5.31
C ARG A 120 -73.34 0.39 4.46
N ARG A 121 -73.98 -0.19 3.45
CA ARG A 121 -73.50 -1.10 2.41
C ARG A 121 -72.32 -0.53 1.62
N GLY A 122 -71.36 -1.39 1.25
CA GLY A 122 -70.36 -1.04 0.25
C GLY A 122 -69.31 -2.12 -0.03
N ARG A 123 -69.62 -2.96 -1.02
CA ARG A 123 -68.71 -3.71 -1.94
C ARG A 123 -67.76 -4.75 -1.35
N GLY A 124 -67.81 -5.94 -1.96
CA GLY A 124 -67.08 -7.13 -1.56
C GLY A 124 -65.56 -6.95 -1.55
N ILE A 125 -64.96 -7.38 -0.46
CA ILE A 125 -63.56 -7.78 -0.41
C ILE A 125 -63.58 -9.30 -0.59
N VAL A 126 -63.17 -9.76 -1.77
CA VAL A 126 -62.72 -11.15 -1.93
C VAL A 126 -61.56 -11.32 -0.94
N SER A 127 -61.79 -12.10 0.12
CA SER A 127 -60.73 -12.58 0.97
C SER A 127 -59.86 -13.50 0.12
N THR A 128 -58.83 -12.94 -0.52
CA THR A 128 -57.73 -13.75 -1.01
C THR A 128 -57.09 -14.35 0.23
N ARG A 129 -57.42 -15.62 0.53
CA ARG A 129 -56.60 -16.45 1.40
C ARG A 129 -55.17 -16.29 0.92
N ARG A 130 -54.37 -15.59 1.73
CA ARG A 130 -52.93 -15.52 1.56
C ARG A 130 -52.47 -16.98 1.47
N PRO A 131 -51.77 -17.42 0.41
CA PRO A 131 -51.26 -18.77 0.36
C PRO A 131 -50.42 -18.97 1.60
N THR A 132 -50.75 -19.98 2.41
CA THR A 132 -49.83 -20.50 3.42
C THR A 132 -48.49 -20.74 2.72
N PRO A 133 -47.35 -20.30 3.28
CA PRO A 133 -46.06 -20.61 2.68
C PRO A 133 -45.96 -22.13 2.60
N ALA A 134 -45.92 -22.65 1.38
CA ALA A 134 -45.55 -24.03 1.13
C ALA A 134 -44.24 -24.31 1.84
N ALA A 135 -44.16 -25.50 2.44
CA ALA A 135 -43.02 -25.98 3.22
C ALA A 135 -41.69 -25.50 2.61
N ALA A 136 -40.92 -24.73 3.39
CA ALA A 136 -39.56 -24.41 3.05
C ALA A 136 -38.80 -25.72 2.81
N GLY A 137 -38.47 -26.01 1.56
CA GLY A 137 -37.72 -27.20 1.18
C GLY A 137 -36.45 -27.27 2.01
N ARG A 138 -36.25 -28.39 2.72
CA ARG A 138 -35.03 -28.62 3.51
C ARG A 138 -33.84 -28.42 2.60
N ARG A 139 -32.92 -27.50 2.96
CA ARG A 139 -31.66 -27.34 2.23
C ARG A 139 -31.00 -28.71 2.06
N PRO A 140 -30.60 -29.09 0.84
CA PRO A 140 -29.89 -30.34 0.61
C PRO A 140 -28.70 -30.43 1.54
N THR A 141 -28.42 -31.63 2.03
CA THR A 141 -27.31 -31.91 2.96
C THR A 141 -26.31 -32.84 2.29
N ILE A 142 -25.10 -32.93 2.85
CA ILE A 142 -24.07 -33.85 2.35
C ILE A 142 -24.52 -35.33 2.36
N ARG A 143 -25.49 -35.67 3.23
CA ARG A 143 -26.11 -36.99 3.25
C ARG A 143 -26.95 -37.23 2.00
N ASP A 144 -27.73 -36.24 1.57
CA ASP A 144 -28.56 -36.31 0.35
C ASP A 144 -27.67 -36.44 -0.91
N VAL A 145 -26.54 -35.73 -0.94
CA VAL A 145 -25.52 -35.87 -1.99
C VAL A 145 -24.90 -37.27 -2.01
N ALA A 146 -24.53 -37.79 -0.84
CA ALA A 146 -23.93 -39.13 -0.72
C ALA A 146 -24.89 -40.23 -1.19
N GLU A 147 -26.16 -40.12 -0.81
CA GLU A 147 -27.22 -41.03 -1.22
C GLU A 147 -27.45 -40.98 -2.74
N GLN A 148 -27.57 -39.78 -3.32
CA GLN A 148 -27.79 -39.62 -4.76
C GLN A 148 -26.56 -40.01 -5.60
N ALA A 149 -25.35 -39.89 -5.06
CA ALA A 149 -24.12 -40.34 -5.71
C ALA A 149 -23.81 -41.84 -5.48
N GLY A 150 -24.56 -42.53 -4.60
CA GLY A 150 -24.33 -43.93 -4.27
C GLY A 150 -23.02 -44.20 -3.52
N VAL A 151 -22.55 -43.24 -2.70
CA VAL A 151 -21.29 -43.35 -1.95
C VAL A 151 -21.50 -43.11 -0.45
N SER A 152 -20.50 -43.45 0.38
CA SER A 152 -20.55 -43.09 1.80
C SER A 152 -20.46 -41.58 2.00
N ILE A 153 -21.02 -41.05 3.12
CA ILE A 153 -20.89 -39.64 3.49
C ILE A 153 -19.42 -39.20 3.55
N GLY A 154 -18.54 -40.07 4.03
CA GLY A 154 -17.10 -39.83 4.08
C GLY A 154 -16.46 -39.72 2.70
N THR A 155 -16.92 -40.51 1.72
CA THR A 155 -16.47 -40.45 0.32
C THR A 155 -16.99 -39.19 -0.37
N ALA A 156 -18.28 -38.84 -0.18
CA ALA A 156 -18.85 -37.60 -0.71
C ALA A 156 -18.11 -36.36 -0.17
N SER A 157 -17.82 -36.32 1.12
CA SER A 157 -17.04 -35.24 1.74
C SER A 157 -15.62 -35.12 1.17
N ARG A 158 -14.92 -36.24 0.98
CA ARG A 158 -13.57 -36.23 0.38
C ARG A 158 -13.59 -35.83 -1.10
N ALA A 159 -14.59 -36.27 -1.85
CA ALA A 159 -14.77 -35.90 -3.25
C ALA A 159 -15.04 -34.40 -3.41
N LEU A 160 -15.95 -33.83 -2.61
CA LEU A 160 -16.29 -32.40 -2.65
C LEU A 160 -15.11 -31.51 -2.22
N ASN A 161 -14.35 -31.95 -1.21
CA ASN A 161 -13.21 -31.19 -0.69
C ASN A 161 -11.87 -31.53 -1.37
N ARG A 162 -11.88 -32.38 -2.42
CA ARG A 162 -10.67 -32.91 -3.10
C ARG A 162 -9.59 -33.42 -2.13
N ALA A 163 -9.99 -34.03 -1.04
CA ALA A 163 -9.11 -34.43 0.06
C ALA A 163 -8.89 -35.95 0.08
N GLY A 164 -7.63 -36.39 0.03
CA GLY A 164 -7.24 -37.81 0.10
C GLY A 164 -7.47 -38.58 -1.21
N ARG A 165 -7.35 -39.92 -1.15
CA ARG A 165 -7.55 -40.79 -2.32
C ARG A 165 -9.02 -41.12 -2.53
N VAL A 166 -9.64 -40.51 -3.54
CA VAL A 166 -10.97 -40.84 -4.06
C VAL A 166 -10.86 -41.12 -5.54
N SER A 167 -11.58 -42.11 -6.06
CA SER A 167 -11.53 -42.43 -7.48
C SER A 167 -12.12 -41.30 -8.34
N PRO A 168 -11.60 -41.06 -9.56
CA PRO A 168 -12.16 -40.06 -10.47
C PRO A 168 -13.65 -40.27 -10.75
N ALA A 169 -14.08 -41.53 -10.82
CA ALA A 169 -15.49 -41.89 -11.01
C ALA A 169 -16.38 -41.44 -9.82
N ALA A 170 -15.92 -41.63 -8.58
CA ALA A 170 -16.66 -41.18 -7.40
C ALA A 170 -16.67 -39.65 -7.28
N ILE A 171 -15.59 -38.96 -7.67
CA ILE A 171 -15.55 -37.49 -7.72
C ILE A 171 -16.61 -36.95 -8.69
N ALA A 172 -16.64 -37.49 -9.92
CA ALA A 172 -17.61 -37.09 -10.94
C ALA A 172 -19.07 -37.38 -10.51
N ALA A 173 -19.33 -38.55 -9.91
CA ALA A 173 -20.67 -38.91 -9.43
C ALA A 173 -21.16 -37.97 -8.32
N VAL A 174 -20.27 -37.60 -7.39
CA VAL A 174 -20.58 -36.70 -6.28
C VAL A 174 -20.81 -35.26 -6.75
N GLN A 175 -20.01 -34.76 -7.68
CA GLN A 175 -20.23 -33.42 -8.26
C GLN A 175 -21.55 -33.34 -9.03
N ALA A 176 -21.83 -34.34 -9.88
CA ALA A 176 -23.11 -34.39 -10.60
C ALA A 176 -24.32 -34.52 -9.65
N ALA A 177 -24.18 -35.18 -8.51
CA ALA A 177 -25.22 -35.23 -7.48
C ALA A 177 -25.39 -33.87 -6.76
N ALA A 178 -24.29 -33.21 -6.39
CA ALA A 178 -24.33 -31.89 -5.76
C ALA A 178 -24.96 -30.82 -6.67
N ASP A 179 -24.57 -30.79 -7.94
CA ASP A 179 -25.10 -29.85 -8.93
C ASP A 179 -26.61 -30.03 -9.14
N ARG A 180 -27.07 -31.28 -9.27
CA ARG A 180 -28.51 -31.60 -9.43
C ARG A 180 -29.33 -31.23 -8.21
N LEU A 181 -28.76 -31.36 -7.02
CA LEU A 181 -29.43 -31.00 -5.77
C LEU A 181 -29.36 -29.51 -5.46
N GLY A 182 -28.51 -28.74 -6.13
CA GLY A 182 -28.17 -27.38 -5.71
C GLY A 182 -27.49 -27.36 -4.33
N TYR A 183 -26.73 -28.42 -4.01
CA TYR A 183 -26.00 -28.52 -2.76
C TYR A 183 -24.74 -27.67 -2.82
N GLU A 184 -24.65 -26.67 -1.94
CA GLU A 184 -23.41 -25.96 -1.66
C GLU A 184 -22.82 -26.45 -0.32
N PRO A 185 -21.53 -26.80 -0.27
CA PRO A 185 -20.87 -27.15 0.98
C PRO A 185 -21.00 -26.02 2.01
N ASP A 186 -21.42 -26.39 3.23
CA ASP A 186 -21.52 -25.43 4.33
C ASP A 186 -20.11 -25.04 4.82
N ALA A 187 -19.73 -23.78 4.59
CA ALA A 187 -18.45 -23.22 5.02
C ALA A 187 -18.25 -23.28 6.55
N ILE A 188 -19.33 -23.22 7.35
CA ILE A 188 -19.27 -23.37 8.81
C ILE A 188 -18.89 -24.82 9.16
N ALA A 189 -19.55 -25.80 8.55
CA ALA A 189 -19.25 -27.21 8.77
C ALA A 189 -17.84 -27.59 8.28
N GLN A 190 -17.39 -27.02 7.15
CA GLN A 190 -16.02 -27.18 6.66
C GLN A 190 -15.00 -26.59 7.64
N SER A 191 -15.21 -25.36 8.10
CA SER A 191 -14.28 -24.68 9.02
C SER A 191 -14.16 -25.33 10.39
N MET A 192 -15.22 -25.97 10.89
CA MET A 192 -15.16 -26.77 12.12
C MET A 192 -14.26 -28.00 11.96
N ARG A 193 -14.25 -28.62 10.77
CA ARG A 193 -13.43 -29.81 10.48
C ARG A 193 -11.97 -29.46 10.21
N THR A 194 -11.72 -28.40 9.44
CA THR A 194 -10.36 -27.96 9.08
C THR A 194 -9.73 -27.06 10.14
N ARG A 195 -10.52 -26.55 11.10
CA ARG A 195 -10.14 -25.46 12.02
C ARG A 195 -9.63 -24.20 11.30
N SER A 196 -10.09 -23.99 10.06
CA SER A 196 -9.67 -22.90 9.18
C SER A 196 -10.88 -22.41 8.39
N THR A 197 -11.03 -21.09 8.30
CA THR A 197 -12.11 -20.44 7.55
C THR A 197 -11.76 -20.17 6.08
N GLY A 198 -10.49 -20.30 5.72
CA GLY A 198 -9.96 -19.89 4.42
C GLY A 198 -9.97 -18.36 4.25
N VAL A 199 -10.10 -17.59 5.33
CA VAL A 199 -10.18 -16.12 5.26
C VAL A 199 -8.90 -15.51 5.78
N VAL A 200 -8.30 -14.62 4.99
CA VAL A 200 -7.16 -13.78 5.39
C VAL A 200 -7.64 -12.34 5.57
N GLY A 201 -7.23 -11.70 6.65
CA GLY A 201 -7.50 -10.30 6.91
C GLY A 201 -6.40 -9.41 6.37
N LEU A 202 -6.74 -8.28 5.74
CA LEU A 202 -5.79 -7.23 5.38
C LEU A 202 -6.24 -5.90 5.96
N LEU A 203 -5.36 -5.26 6.73
CA LEU A 203 -5.58 -3.92 7.28
C LEU A 203 -4.66 -2.93 6.57
N VAL A 204 -5.26 -1.90 5.99
CA VAL A 204 -4.54 -0.78 5.34
C VAL A 204 -4.99 0.55 5.91
N SER A 205 -4.11 1.56 5.81
CA SER A 205 -4.34 2.90 6.37
C SER A 205 -5.31 3.77 5.59
N ASP A 206 -5.41 3.60 4.27
CA ASP A 206 -6.32 4.36 3.42
C ASP A 206 -6.66 3.59 2.13
N LEU A 207 -7.92 3.17 1.98
CA LEU A 207 -8.40 2.53 0.75
C LEU A 207 -8.57 3.48 -0.44
N ALA A 208 -8.62 4.80 -0.19
CA ALA A 208 -8.65 5.78 -1.27
C ALA A 208 -7.28 5.96 -1.94
N ASN A 209 -6.21 5.38 -1.37
CA ASN A 209 -4.89 5.40 -1.96
C ASN A 209 -4.78 4.40 -3.12
N PRO A 210 -4.60 4.84 -4.38
CA PRO A 210 -4.53 3.95 -5.53
C PRO A 210 -3.36 2.96 -5.46
N LEU A 211 -2.27 3.28 -4.75
CA LEU A 211 -1.14 2.37 -4.59
C LEU A 211 -1.50 1.18 -3.69
N TYR A 212 -2.27 1.41 -2.63
CA TYR A 212 -2.78 0.31 -1.80
C TYR A 212 -3.82 -0.51 -2.54
N ALA A 213 -4.69 0.12 -3.34
CA ALA A 213 -5.69 -0.61 -4.14
C ALA A 213 -5.02 -1.63 -5.09
N ARG A 214 -3.90 -1.25 -5.73
CA ARG A 214 -3.12 -2.18 -6.57
C ARG A 214 -2.55 -3.36 -5.77
N ILE A 215 -1.94 -3.09 -4.61
CA ILE A 215 -1.42 -4.14 -3.72
C ILE A 215 -2.54 -5.06 -3.26
N VAL A 216 -3.68 -4.51 -2.83
CA VAL A 216 -4.86 -5.28 -2.39
C VAL A 216 -5.36 -6.19 -3.51
N ASN A 217 -5.47 -5.69 -4.74
CA ASN A 217 -5.89 -6.49 -5.89
C ASN A 217 -4.92 -7.65 -6.14
N ALA A 218 -3.61 -7.42 -6.05
CA ALA A 218 -2.62 -8.48 -6.22
C ALA A 218 -2.64 -9.52 -5.08
N VAL A 219 -2.86 -9.08 -3.83
CA VAL A 219 -3.06 -9.98 -2.69
C VAL A 219 -4.31 -10.84 -2.90
N GLU A 220 -5.44 -10.22 -3.22
CA GLU A 220 -6.72 -10.89 -3.44
C GLU A 220 -6.62 -11.93 -4.56
N ALA A 221 -6.10 -11.52 -5.72
CA ALA A 221 -5.97 -12.41 -6.88
C ALA A 221 -5.07 -13.60 -6.60
N ARG A 222 -4.04 -13.45 -5.75
CA ARG A 222 -3.18 -14.56 -5.34
C ARG A 222 -3.89 -15.47 -4.34
N LEU A 223 -4.46 -14.92 -3.27
CA LEU A 223 -5.18 -15.72 -2.27
C LEU A 223 -6.33 -16.53 -2.89
N GLN A 224 -7.05 -15.94 -3.84
CA GLN A 224 -8.17 -16.57 -4.52
C GLN A 224 -7.76 -17.83 -5.29
N ARG A 225 -6.57 -17.85 -5.90
CA ARG A 225 -6.04 -19.04 -6.61
C ARG A 225 -5.84 -20.24 -5.67
N ASP A 226 -5.57 -19.96 -4.40
CA ASP A 226 -5.38 -20.96 -3.35
C ASP A 226 -6.67 -21.18 -2.52
N GLY A 227 -7.82 -20.72 -3.03
CA GLY A 227 -9.14 -20.91 -2.41
C GLY A 227 -9.36 -20.09 -1.14
N CYS A 228 -8.51 -19.08 -0.89
CA CYS A 228 -8.64 -18.20 0.26
C CYS A 228 -9.39 -16.92 -0.12
N ALA A 229 -10.26 -16.45 0.77
CA ALA A 229 -10.94 -15.18 0.66
C ALA A 229 -10.18 -14.07 1.40
N LEU A 230 -10.27 -12.84 0.89
CA LEU A 230 -9.71 -11.66 1.54
C LEU A 230 -10.79 -10.86 2.27
N LEU A 231 -10.58 -10.58 3.55
CA LEU A 231 -11.38 -9.64 4.33
C LEU A 231 -10.57 -8.35 4.57
N LEU A 232 -11.03 -7.25 3.96
CA LEU A 232 -10.32 -5.98 3.96
C LEU A 232 -10.89 -5.01 5.01
N ALA A 233 -10.02 -4.31 5.73
CA ALA A 233 -10.42 -3.23 6.64
C ALA A 233 -9.55 -1.99 6.47
N ASN A 234 -10.19 -0.82 6.58
CA ASN A 234 -9.52 0.48 6.59
C ASN A 234 -9.34 0.98 8.02
N THR A 235 -8.09 1.23 8.42
CA THR A 235 -7.74 1.75 9.75
C THR A 235 -7.82 3.25 9.85
N HIS A 236 -7.89 3.98 8.72
CA HIS A 236 -7.80 5.46 8.68
C HIS A 236 -6.59 6.02 9.43
N SER A 237 -5.50 5.25 9.51
CA SER A 237 -4.32 5.59 10.31
C SER A 237 -4.65 5.89 11.79
N ASP A 238 -5.61 5.17 12.37
CA ASP A 238 -5.99 5.30 13.79
C ASP A 238 -5.65 4.00 14.54
N ALA A 239 -4.81 4.11 15.57
CA ALA A 239 -4.32 2.96 16.33
C ALA A 239 -5.43 2.25 17.13
N ALA A 240 -6.46 2.97 17.58
CA ALA A 240 -7.60 2.38 18.31
C ALA A 240 -8.52 1.61 17.37
N ARG A 241 -8.75 2.16 16.17
CA ARG A 241 -9.48 1.48 15.10
C ARG A 241 -8.74 0.23 14.63
N GLU A 242 -7.42 0.29 14.47
CA GLU A 242 -6.61 -0.89 14.14
C GLU A 242 -6.83 -2.01 15.17
N ARG A 243 -6.74 -1.70 16.47
CA ARG A 243 -7.00 -2.69 17.54
C ARG A 243 -8.41 -3.26 17.46
N ALA A 244 -9.42 -2.42 17.29
CA ALA A 244 -10.82 -2.86 17.16
C ALA A 244 -11.04 -3.76 15.93
N MET A 245 -10.38 -3.47 14.81
CA MET A 245 -10.46 -4.29 13.59
C MET A 245 -9.74 -5.62 13.74
N ILE A 246 -8.58 -5.64 14.40
CA ILE A 246 -7.87 -6.89 14.74
C ILE A 246 -8.77 -7.78 15.61
N ASP A 247 -9.38 -7.22 16.67
CA ASP A 247 -10.30 -7.97 17.53
C ASP A 247 -11.53 -8.48 16.75
N PHE A 248 -12.06 -7.66 15.85
CA PHE A 248 -13.16 -8.06 14.98
C PHE A 248 -12.76 -9.24 14.07
N PHE A 249 -11.58 -9.20 13.44
CA PHE A 249 -11.08 -10.29 12.59
C PHE A 249 -10.86 -11.58 13.39
N ARG A 250 -10.32 -11.48 14.61
CA ARG A 250 -10.20 -12.62 15.52
C ARG A 250 -11.55 -13.24 15.86
N ARG A 251 -12.56 -12.43 16.18
CA ARG A 251 -13.94 -12.92 16.46
C ARG A 251 -14.58 -13.57 15.22
N ARG A 252 -14.19 -13.13 14.02
CA ARG A 252 -14.60 -13.73 12.75
C ARG A 252 -13.77 -14.97 12.36
N ARG A 253 -12.83 -15.40 13.21
CA ARG A 253 -11.95 -16.56 12.98
C ARG A 253 -11.16 -16.48 11.67
N VAL A 254 -10.71 -15.28 11.32
CA VAL A 254 -9.75 -15.07 10.25
C VAL A 254 -8.48 -15.91 10.53
N ASP A 255 -7.95 -16.58 9.52
CA ASP A 255 -6.85 -17.54 9.65
C ASP A 255 -5.47 -16.88 9.68
N GLY A 256 -5.36 -15.62 9.25
CA GLY A 256 -4.12 -14.85 9.28
C GLY A 256 -4.33 -13.37 8.94
N LEU A 257 -3.39 -12.51 9.34
CA LEU A 257 -3.47 -11.06 9.20
C LEU A 257 -2.29 -10.48 8.41
N ILE A 258 -2.58 -9.69 7.39
CA ILE A 258 -1.61 -8.80 6.75
C ILE A 258 -1.83 -7.40 7.30
N LEU A 259 -0.80 -6.81 7.91
CA LEU A 259 -0.90 -5.49 8.55
C LEU A 259 0.02 -4.48 7.85
N GLY A 260 -0.60 -3.48 7.21
CA GLY A 260 0.09 -2.32 6.65
C GLY A 260 0.41 -1.24 7.69
N PRO A 261 1.09 -0.14 7.28
CA PRO A 261 1.43 0.96 8.16
C PRO A 261 0.18 1.57 8.82
N CYS A 262 0.32 2.00 10.08
CA CYS A 262 -0.73 2.65 10.88
C CYS A 262 -0.12 3.84 11.63
N GLU A 263 -0.95 4.66 12.29
CA GLU A 263 -0.60 5.91 13.02
C GLU A 263 0.83 5.98 13.60
N LEU A 264 1.23 4.90 14.27
CA LEU A 264 2.51 4.73 14.94
C LEU A 264 3.03 3.31 14.71
N GLU A 265 4.33 3.18 14.43
CA GLU A 265 5.03 1.89 14.43
C GLU A 265 4.90 1.21 15.79
N ARG A 266 4.51 -0.05 15.77
CA ARG A 266 4.33 -0.90 16.96
C ARG A 266 4.78 -2.33 16.63
N PRO A 267 6.08 -2.61 16.58
CA PRO A 267 6.60 -3.96 16.33
C PRO A 267 6.06 -4.98 17.32
N GLU A 268 5.87 -4.58 18.58
CA GLU A 268 5.44 -5.45 19.67
C GLU A 268 4.01 -5.98 19.47
N LEU A 269 3.18 -5.25 18.71
CA LEU A 269 1.84 -5.72 18.34
C LEU A 269 1.92 -6.96 17.45
N LEU A 270 2.86 -6.98 16.50
CA LEU A 270 3.05 -8.10 15.58
C LEU A 270 3.53 -9.33 16.36
N ASP A 271 4.48 -9.13 17.27
CA ASP A 271 5.01 -10.19 18.13
C ASP A 271 3.93 -10.76 19.05
N THR A 272 3.10 -9.88 19.63
CA THR A 272 1.96 -10.29 20.49
C THR A 272 0.97 -11.15 19.72
N LEU A 273 0.61 -10.76 18.49
CA LEU A 273 -0.30 -11.54 17.66
C LEU A 273 0.32 -12.89 17.27
N HIS A 274 1.59 -12.89 16.89
CA HIS A 274 2.32 -14.11 16.57
C HIS A 274 2.39 -15.08 17.76
N ALA A 275 2.72 -14.59 18.95
CA ALA A 275 2.76 -15.38 20.18
C ALA A 275 1.38 -15.94 20.59
N GLN A 276 0.29 -15.29 20.16
CA GLN A 276 -1.08 -15.76 20.34
C GLN A 276 -1.52 -16.80 19.30
N GLY A 277 -0.60 -17.27 18.46
CA GLY A 277 -0.87 -18.27 17.41
C GLY A 277 -1.61 -17.70 16.20
N MET A 278 -1.65 -16.37 16.02
CA MET A 278 -2.19 -15.74 14.81
C MET A 278 -1.06 -15.56 13.79
N PRO A 279 -1.13 -16.15 12.59
CA PRO A 279 -0.22 -15.84 11.51
C PRO A 279 -0.30 -14.36 11.13
N VAL A 280 0.84 -13.68 11.12
CA VAL A 280 0.92 -12.27 10.74
C VAL A 280 2.02 -12.05 9.71
N VAL A 281 1.70 -11.24 8.70
CA VAL A 281 2.65 -10.73 7.71
C VAL A 281 2.61 -9.20 7.72
N ALA A 282 3.79 -8.57 7.81
CA ALA A 282 3.91 -7.12 7.81
C ALA A 282 4.06 -6.56 6.38
N LEU A 283 3.36 -5.46 6.09
CA LEU A 283 3.64 -4.61 4.92
C LEU A 283 4.19 -3.28 5.43
N ASP A 284 5.43 -2.95 5.07
CA ASP A 284 6.05 -1.65 5.37
C ASP A 284 6.00 -1.23 6.86
N ARG A 285 6.00 -2.22 7.77
CA ARG A 285 6.11 -2.00 9.23
C ARG A 285 7.41 -2.55 9.76
N ASP A 286 7.90 -2.01 10.87
CA ASP A 286 9.01 -2.62 11.60
C ASP A 286 8.55 -3.92 12.29
N PHE A 287 9.38 -4.97 12.24
CA PHE A 287 9.07 -6.28 12.82
C PHE A 287 10.33 -7.04 13.27
N ASN A 288 10.16 -7.89 14.30
CA ASN A 288 11.22 -8.68 14.93
C ASN A 288 11.30 -10.11 14.37
N ALA A 289 12.23 -10.90 14.91
CA ALA A 289 12.37 -12.32 14.58
C ALA A 289 11.08 -13.09 14.90
N GLY A 290 10.57 -13.86 13.92
CA GLY A 290 9.32 -14.63 14.01
C GLY A 290 8.21 -14.14 13.08
N VAL A 291 8.23 -12.85 12.71
CA VAL A 291 7.27 -12.24 11.78
C VAL A 291 7.92 -12.06 10.41
N SER A 292 7.22 -12.46 9.35
CA SER A 292 7.65 -12.19 7.97
C SER A 292 7.02 -10.93 7.44
N GLY A 293 7.62 -10.32 6.43
CA GLY A 293 7.04 -9.13 5.83
C GLY A 293 7.71 -8.68 4.55
N VAL A 294 7.01 -7.78 3.88
CA VAL A 294 7.47 -7.09 2.68
C VAL A 294 7.75 -5.63 3.03
N HIS A 295 8.93 -5.17 2.69
CA HIS A 295 9.38 -3.79 2.80
C HIS A 295 9.62 -3.23 1.41
N VAL A 296 9.26 -1.98 1.21
CA VAL A 296 9.76 -1.20 0.08
C VAL A 296 10.99 -0.42 0.55
N ASP A 297 11.99 -0.31 -0.32
CA ASP A 297 13.20 0.48 -0.07
C ASP A 297 12.95 1.97 -0.27
N HIS A 298 12.26 2.57 0.71
CA HIS A 298 11.89 3.97 0.69
C HIS A 298 13.11 4.90 0.88
N PHE A 299 14.13 4.43 1.60
CA PHE A 299 15.37 5.17 1.84
C PHE A 299 16.09 5.46 0.52
N HIS A 300 16.41 4.42 -0.26
CA HIS A 300 17.13 4.62 -1.51
C HIS A 300 16.27 5.35 -2.55
N GLY A 301 14.95 5.14 -2.54
CA GLY A 301 14.05 5.90 -3.40
C GLY A 301 14.11 7.41 -3.14
N ALA A 302 13.95 7.82 -1.88
CA ALA A 302 14.03 9.23 -1.50
C ALA A 302 15.42 9.83 -1.74
N LEU A 303 16.47 9.05 -1.47
CA LEU A 303 17.85 9.42 -1.77
C LEU A 303 18.02 9.71 -3.27
N GLN A 304 17.58 8.80 -4.15
CA GLN A 304 17.70 8.96 -5.60
C GLN A 304 16.91 10.15 -6.14
N ALA A 305 15.66 10.33 -5.72
CA ALA A 305 14.83 11.46 -6.13
C ALA A 305 15.46 12.81 -5.72
N THR A 306 15.95 12.89 -4.49
CA THR A 306 16.57 14.12 -3.98
C THR A 306 17.90 14.39 -4.67
N ARG A 307 18.74 13.36 -4.84
CA ARG A 307 20.01 13.45 -5.55
C ARG A 307 19.81 13.94 -6.98
N TYR A 308 18.76 13.47 -7.66
CA TYR A 308 18.43 13.93 -9.01
C TYR A 308 18.17 15.45 -9.05
N LEU A 309 17.35 15.99 -8.14
CA LEU A 309 17.09 17.43 -8.07
C LEU A 309 18.32 18.25 -7.68
N LEU A 310 19.13 17.74 -6.74
CA LEU A 310 20.41 18.36 -6.41
C LEU A 310 21.31 18.41 -7.66
N ASN A 311 21.38 17.33 -8.45
CA ASN A 311 22.14 17.28 -9.71
C ASN A 311 21.66 18.30 -10.76
N LEU A 312 20.39 18.67 -10.76
CA LEU A 312 19.85 19.75 -11.59
C LEU A 312 20.18 21.15 -11.07
N GLY A 313 20.79 21.28 -9.89
CA GLY A 313 21.21 22.54 -9.29
C GLY A 313 20.26 23.09 -8.23
N HIS A 314 19.18 22.38 -7.89
CA HIS A 314 18.32 22.79 -6.78
C HIS A 314 19.07 22.69 -5.45
N THR A 315 18.91 23.70 -4.60
CA THR A 315 19.47 23.73 -3.23
C THR A 315 18.40 23.87 -2.16
N ARG A 316 17.22 24.39 -2.53
CA ARG A 316 16.04 24.58 -1.68
C ARG A 316 14.93 23.64 -2.13
N ILE A 317 14.98 22.39 -1.66
CA ILE A 317 14.03 21.33 -2.02
C ILE A 317 13.09 21.11 -0.84
N ALA A 318 11.78 21.19 -1.07
CA ALA A 318 10.78 20.82 -0.08
C ALA A 318 10.47 19.32 -0.14
N LEU A 319 10.44 18.66 1.01
CA LEU A 319 9.99 17.26 1.14
C LEU A 319 8.60 17.26 1.78
N LEU A 320 7.62 16.69 1.08
CA LEU A 320 6.31 16.37 1.64
C LEU A 320 6.19 14.84 1.72
N THR A 321 5.99 14.30 2.92
CA THR A 321 5.98 12.85 3.17
C THR A 321 5.12 12.52 4.40
N PRO A 322 4.61 11.27 4.55
CA PRO A 322 4.11 10.81 5.83
C PRO A 322 5.10 11.06 6.97
N GLY A 323 4.57 11.23 8.19
CA GLY A 323 5.37 11.47 9.39
C GLY A 323 6.37 10.37 9.74
N LYS A 324 7.37 10.72 10.55
CA LYS A 324 8.43 9.80 11.03
C LYS A 324 7.93 8.66 11.94
N ALA A 325 6.67 8.74 12.37
CA ALA A 325 6.03 7.73 13.21
C ALA A 325 5.77 6.41 12.46
N VAL A 326 5.79 6.44 11.12
CA VAL A 326 5.67 5.26 10.26
C VAL A 326 6.96 4.99 9.51
N ARG A 327 7.30 3.72 9.29
CA ARG A 327 8.55 3.32 8.62
C ARG A 327 8.76 4.00 7.26
N PRO A 328 7.78 4.05 6.33
CA PRO A 328 7.98 4.73 5.04
C PRO A 328 8.35 6.20 5.21
N GLY A 329 7.69 6.92 6.12
CA GLY A 329 7.96 8.33 6.37
C GLY A 329 9.35 8.56 6.94
N ARG A 330 9.75 7.75 7.93
CA ARG A 330 11.09 7.79 8.52
C ARG A 330 12.18 7.57 7.48
N GLU A 331 12.09 6.48 6.71
CA GLU A 331 13.08 6.15 5.69
C GLU A 331 13.19 7.21 4.59
N ARG A 332 12.07 7.81 4.18
CA ARG A 332 12.06 8.90 3.19
C ARG A 332 12.78 10.15 3.69
N ILE A 333 12.56 10.51 4.95
CA ILE A 333 13.24 11.66 5.58
C ILE A 333 14.75 11.40 5.68
N ASP A 334 15.13 10.18 6.06
CA ASP A 334 16.53 9.80 6.19
C ASP A 334 17.24 9.77 4.83
N GLY A 335 16.61 9.20 3.79
CA GLY A 335 17.13 9.20 2.43
C GLY A 335 17.26 10.61 1.84
N PHE A 336 16.26 11.47 2.09
CA PHE A 336 16.32 12.88 1.71
C PHE A 336 17.51 13.60 2.36
N ARG A 337 17.72 13.42 3.68
CA ARG A 337 18.87 14.01 4.40
C ARG A 337 20.20 13.46 3.90
N ALA A 338 20.28 12.16 3.64
CA ALA A 338 21.48 11.52 3.12
C ALA A 338 21.91 12.12 1.77
N ALA A 339 20.97 12.43 0.87
CA ALA A 339 21.29 13.05 -0.42
C ALA A 339 21.92 14.45 -0.29
N PHE A 340 21.47 15.25 0.69
CA PHE A 340 22.11 16.53 1.00
C PHE A 340 23.51 16.32 1.61
N ALA A 341 23.66 15.36 2.52
CA ALA A 341 24.92 15.06 3.18
C ALA A 341 26.01 14.61 2.19
N GLU A 342 25.65 13.88 1.13
CA GLU A 342 26.56 13.50 0.03
C GLU A 342 27.21 14.69 -0.68
N ARG A 343 26.62 15.89 -0.55
CA ARG A 343 27.15 17.15 -1.11
C ARG A 343 27.71 18.09 -0.04
N GLY A 344 27.88 17.62 1.18
CA GLY A 344 28.28 18.47 2.31
C GLY A 344 27.25 19.54 2.67
N MET A 345 25.99 19.34 2.28
CA MET A 345 24.87 20.25 2.57
C MET A 345 23.98 19.67 3.66
N GLN A 346 23.14 20.52 4.24
CA GLN A 346 22.05 20.10 5.14
C GLN A 346 20.74 20.68 4.62
N PRO A 347 19.65 19.90 4.58
CA PRO A 347 18.37 20.44 4.19
C PRO A 347 17.86 21.36 5.30
N GLU A 348 17.17 22.44 4.91
CA GLU A 348 16.50 23.30 5.87
C GLU A 348 15.37 22.52 6.59
N PRO A 349 15.36 22.45 7.92
CA PRO A 349 14.32 21.71 8.66
C PRO A 349 12.91 22.20 8.31
N ARG A 350 12.76 23.51 8.06
CA ARG A 350 11.50 24.13 7.63
C ARG A 350 11.08 23.80 6.19
N LEU A 351 11.81 22.99 5.44
CA LEU A 351 11.40 22.48 4.12
C LEU A 351 10.95 21.00 4.20
N ILE A 352 11.07 20.37 5.36
CA ILE A 352 10.57 19.02 5.61
C ILE A 352 9.17 19.13 6.22
N ARG A 353 8.18 18.56 5.53
CA ARG A 353 6.77 18.51 5.91
C ARG A 353 6.35 17.06 6.05
N ALA A 354 6.36 16.59 7.29
CA ALA A 354 6.26 15.18 7.66
C ALA A 354 5.05 14.94 8.57
N GLU A 355 3.86 15.00 7.99
CA GLU A 355 2.56 14.88 8.68
C GLU A 355 1.65 13.93 7.86
N PRO A 356 0.41 13.62 8.30
CA PRO A 356 -0.46 12.67 7.60
C PRO A 356 -0.59 12.96 6.10
N SER A 357 -0.56 11.90 5.28
CA SER A 357 -0.63 11.99 3.81
C SER A 357 -2.03 12.38 3.34
N ALA A 358 -2.38 13.66 3.52
CA ALA A 358 -3.64 14.26 3.12
C ALA A 358 -3.44 15.38 2.08
N MET A 359 -4.42 15.53 1.18
CA MET A 359 -4.35 16.52 0.10
C MET A 359 -4.42 17.94 0.67
N GLU A 360 -5.31 18.16 1.63
CA GLU A 360 -5.58 19.45 2.27
C GLU A 360 -4.33 19.94 3.02
N PHE A 361 -3.64 19.02 3.70
CA PHE A 361 -2.35 19.26 4.34
C PHE A 361 -1.29 19.69 3.32
N ALA A 362 -1.11 18.92 2.24
CA ALA A 362 -0.12 19.26 1.22
C ALA A 362 -0.40 20.64 0.60
N PHE A 363 -1.67 20.94 0.32
CA PHE A 363 -2.09 22.22 -0.22
C PHE A 363 -1.74 23.38 0.72
N SER A 364 -2.10 23.30 2.01
CA SER A 364 -1.80 24.37 2.98
C SER A 364 -0.30 24.58 3.16
N GLU A 365 0.47 23.51 3.22
CA GLU A 365 1.93 23.60 3.39
C GLU A 365 2.62 24.19 2.17
N VAL A 366 2.17 23.85 0.96
CA VAL A 366 2.72 24.43 -0.27
C VAL A 366 2.46 25.93 -0.31
N LEU A 367 1.25 26.40 0.04
CA LEU A 367 0.97 27.83 0.11
C LEU A 367 1.87 28.55 1.14
N ALA A 368 2.06 27.97 2.32
CA ALA A 368 2.93 28.52 3.35
C ALA A 368 4.39 28.58 2.89
N LEU A 369 4.89 27.54 2.22
CA LEU A 369 6.25 27.47 1.70
C LEU A 369 6.49 28.49 0.57
N LEU A 370 5.54 28.60 -0.36
CA LEU A 370 5.59 29.52 -1.50
C LEU A 370 5.48 30.99 -1.09
N SER A 371 4.78 31.26 0.02
CA SER A 371 4.65 32.62 0.59
C SER A 371 5.89 33.08 1.36
N SER A 372 6.89 32.21 1.55
CA SER A 372 8.11 32.56 2.28
C SER A 372 9.04 33.44 1.43
N PRO A 373 9.90 34.29 2.03
CA PRO A 373 10.81 35.17 1.27
C PRO A 373 11.77 34.45 0.32
N GLN A 374 12.03 33.18 0.61
CA GLN A 374 12.85 32.29 -0.20
C GLN A 374 12.07 30.99 -0.39
N PRO A 375 11.17 30.90 -1.38
CA PRO A 375 10.40 29.69 -1.62
C PRO A 375 11.32 28.52 -2.02
N PRO A 376 10.88 27.27 -1.84
CA PRO A 376 11.56 26.13 -2.45
C PRO A 376 11.46 26.19 -3.98
N THR A 377 12.46 25.68 -4.69
CA THR A 377 12.47 25.59 -6.16
C THR A 377 12.14 24.19 -6.67
N ALA A 378 11.99 23.23 -5.77
CA ALA A 378 11.53 21.89 -6.10
C ALA A 378 10.78 21.24 -4.93
N PHE A 379 9.90 20.30 -5.26
CA PHE A 379 9.08 19.54 -4.33
C PHE A 379 9.26 18.03 -4.56
N VAL A 380 9.62 17.32 -3.50
CA VAL A 380 9.66 15.85 -3.43
C VAL A 380 8.43 15.40 -2.64
N CYS A 381 7.45 14.83 -3.32
CA CYS A 381 6.10 14.57 -2.83
C CYS A 381 5.90 13.06 -2.65
N LEU A 382 6.34 12.53 -1.51
CA LEU A 382 6.38 11.09 -1.24
C LEU A 382 5.20 10.63 -0.38
N GLY A 383 3.99 10.96 -0.82
CA GLY A 383 2.74 10.39 -0.33
C GLY A 383 1.68 10.51 -1.42
N THR A 384 0.89 9.46 -1.65
CA THR A 384 0.04 9.36 -2.84
C THR A 384 -0.99 10.50 -2.94
N ARG A 385 -1.51 10.97 -1.81
CA ARG A 385 -2.47 12.10 -1.76
C ARG A 385 -1.79 13.47 -1.71
N LEU A 386 -0.48 13.52 -1.48
CA LEU A 386 0.28 14.78 -1.38
C LEU A 386 0.48 15.44 -2.74
N LEU A 387 0.67 14.65 -3.82
CA LEU A 387 0.88 15.18 -5.17
C LEU A 387 -0.25 16.13 -5.59
N ALA A 388 -1.50 15.71 -5.40
CA ALA A 388 -2.65 16.53 -5.78
C ALA A 388 -2.67 17.87 -5.04
N GLY A 389 -2.37 17.88 -3.73
CA GLY A 389 -2.29 19.11 -2.95
C GLY A 389 -1.15 20.02 -3.38
N VAL A 390 0.01 19.46 -3.75
CA VAL A 390 1.15 20.23 -4.28
C VAL A 390 0.82 20.87 -5.62
N LEU A 391 0.28 20.11 -6.57
CA LEU A 391 -0.12 20.64 -7.88
C LEU A 391 -1.22 21.70 -7.75
N GLN A 392 -2.18 21.49 -6.83
CA GLN A 392 -3.21 22.49 -6.54
C GLN A 392 -2.62 23.76 -5.92
N GLY A 393 -1.65 23.63 -5.01
CA GLY A 393 -0.95 24.74 -4.35
C GLY A 393 -0.16 25.58 -5.35
N LEU A 394 0.64 24.93 -6.21
CA LEU A 394 1.36 25.61 -7.30
C LEU A 394 0.40 26.39 -8.20
N ARG A 395 -0.67 25.73 -8.68
CA ARG A 395 -1.67 26.37 -9.53
C ARG A 395 -2.37 27.55 -8.85
N HIS A 396 -2.69 27.43 -7.56
CA HIS A 396 -3.30 28.52 -6.80
C HIS A 396 -2.37 29.74 -6.68
N SER A 397 -1.06 29.52 -6.58
CA SER A 397 -0.04 30.58 -6.59
C SER A 397 0.31 31.10 -7.99
N GLY A 398 -0.36 30.62 -9.04
CA GLY A 398 -0.06 30.98 -10.43
C GLY A 398 1.28 30.43 -10.92
N LEU A 399 1.77 29.35 -10.28
CA LEU A 399 3.02 28.67 -10.60
C LEU A 399 2.74 27.32 -11.27
N SER A 400 3.74 26.81 -12.00
CA SER A 400 3.66 25.55 -12.73
C SER A 400 4.95 24.73 -12.59
N ALA A 401 4.82 23.42 -12.81
CA ALA A 401 5.97 22.53 -12.95
C ALA A 401 6.19 22.25 -14.45
N PRO A 402 7.45 22.20 -14.94
CA PRO A 402 8.69 22.49 -14.22
C PRO A 402 9.04 23.99 -14.14
N ASP A 403 8.34 24.86 -14.90
CA ASP A 403 8.80 26.23 -15.19
C ASP A 403 9.11 27.08 -13.95
N ASP A 404 8.30 26.97 -12.90
CA ASP A 404 8.49 27.68 -11.65
C ASP A 404 9.07 26.80 -10.52
N ALA A 405 8.71 25.51 -10.51
CA ALA A 405 9.22 24.54 -9.55
C ALA A 405 9.22 23.11 -10.11
N SER A 406 10.32 22.39 -9.86
CA SER A 406 10.39 20.95 -10.18
C SER A 406 9.54 20.12 -9.21
N VAL A 407 8.88 19.06 -9.69
CA VAL A 407 8.05 18.19 -8.86
C VAL A 407 8.38 16.72 -9.12
N ILE A 408 8.64 15.97 -8.05
CA ILE A 408 8.73 14.51 -8.07
C ILE A 408 7.64 13.95 -7.16
N SER A 409 6.95 12.89 -7.60
CA SER A 409 5.95 12.18 -6.79
C SER A 409 6.37 10.77 -6.39
N VAL A 410 5.60 10.17 -5.50
CA VAL A 410 5.56 8.70 -5.33
C VAL A 410 4.34 8.12 -6.04
N GLY A 411 4.51 6.96 -6.63
CA GLY A 411 3.51 6.26 -7.42
C GLY A 411 3.43 6.80 -8.84
N ASP A 412 3.49 5.91 -9.81
CA ASP A 412 3.19 6.23 -11.21
C ASP A 412 1.67 6.16 -11.49
N THR A 413 0.93 7.03 -10.82
CA THR A 413 -0.53 7.13 -10.87
C THR A 413 -1.05 7.78 -12.17
N ASP A 414 -2.34 7.64 -12.45
CA ASP A 414 -3.00 8.36 -13.54
C ASP A 414 -2.81 9.87 -13.43
N LEU A 415 -2.83 10.43 -12.22
CA LEU A 415 -2.58 11.85 -11.99
C LEU A 415 -1.16 12.25 -12.43
N SER A 416 -0.14 11.44 -12.12
CA SER A 416 1.22 11.74 -12.55
C SER A 416 1.43 11.57 -14.06
N GLN A 417 0.70 10.64 -14.70
CA GLN A 417 0.81 10.39 -16.14
C GLN A 417 0.04 11.40 -17.00
N LEU A 418 -1.14 11.82 -16.55
CA LEU A 418 -2.08 12.66 -17.32
C LEU A 418 -1.94 14.15 -17.02
N PHE A 419 -1.23 14.54 -15.96
CA PHE A 419 -0.89 15.94 -15.74
C PHE A 419 0.01 16.44 -16.89
N SER A 420 -0.12 17.72 -17.24
CA SER A 420 0.68 18.33 -18.30
C SER A 420 1.49 19.48 -17.73
N PRO A 421 2.83 19.39 -17.72
CA PRO A 421 3.66 18.25 -18.15
C PRO A 421 3.59 17.05 -17.21
N ALA A 422 3.89 15.85 -17.70
CA ALA A 422 3.77 14.64 -16.89
C ALA A 422 4.81 14.61 -15.75
N ILE A 423 4.43 14.02 -14.61
CA ILE A 423 5.19 14.08 -13.37
C ILE A 423 6.20 12.94 -13.28
N THR A 424 7.46 13.28 -12.99
CA THR A 424 8.53 12.36 -12.62
C THR A 424 8.15 11.66 -11.32
N SER A 425 8.23 10.34 -11.26
CA SER A 425 7.69 9.57 -10.13
C SER A 425 8.63 8.46 -9.68
N LEU A 426 8.72 8.25 -8.37
CA LEU A 426 9.23 7.00 -7.79
C LEU A 426 8.13 5.95 -7.82
N THR A 427 8.43 4.77 -8.34
CA THR A 427 7.49 3.64 -8.42
C THR A 427 8.18 2.34 -8.04
N TRP A 428 7.41 1.28 -7.88
CA TRP A 428 7.90 -0.08 -7.66
C TRP A 428 6.82 -1.06 -8.15
N ASP A 429 7.15 -2.34 -8.14
CA ASP A 429 6.23 -3.38 -8.56
C ASP A 429 5.19 -3.67 -7.44
N PHE A 430 4.03 -3.01 -7.54
CA PHE A 430 2.91 -3.20 -6.60
C PHE A 430 2.33 -4.61 -6.66
N ASP A 431 2.40 -5.26 -7.83
CA ASP A 431 1.86 -6.61 -8.02
C ASP A 431 2.79 -7.65 -7.39
N ALA A 432 4.09 -7.44 -7.50
CA ALA A 432 5.09 -8.22 -6.76
C ALA A 432 4.96 -8.05 -5.25
N VAL A 433 4.72 -6.83 -4.75
CA VAL A 433 4.44 -6.59 -3.32
C VAL A 433 3.23 -7.42 -2.86
N GLY A 434 2.10 -7.31 -3.57
CA GLY A 434 0.89 -8.03 -3.18
C GLY A 434 1.03 -9.55 -3.29
N SER A 435 1.69 -10.04 -4.35
CA SER A 435 1.97 -11.46 -4.53
C SER A 435 2.86 -12.01 -3.41
N ALA A 436 3.93 -11.28 -3.06
CA ALA A 436 4.85 -11.67 -1.98
C ALA A 436 4.15 -11.70 -0.61
N LEU A 437 3.29 -10.72 -0.30
CA LEU A 437 2.50 -10.71 0.92
C LEU A 437 1.59 -11.93 1.03
N ALA A 438 0.87 -12.25 -0.05
CA ALA A 438 -0.01 -13.41 -0.10
C ALA A 438 0.79 -14.72 0.01
N GLU A 439 1.93 -14.85 -0.67
CA GLU A 439 2.81 -16.01 -0.58
C GLU A 439 3.33 -16.25 0.85
N LEU A 440 3.84 -15.20 1.49
CA LEU A 440 4.29 -15.27 2.88
C LEU A 440 3.15 -15.67 3.82
N MET A 441 1.94 -15.17 3.57
CA MET A 441 0.78 -15.52 4.38
C MET A 441 0.39 -17.00 4.18
N LEU A 442 0.26 -17.45 2.93
CA LEU A 442 -0.14 -18.82 2.59
C LEU A 442 0.81 -19.87 3.18
N LYS A 443 2.12 -19.60 3.20
CA LYS A 443 3.12 -20.46 3.87
C LYS A 443 2.86 -20.61 5.37
N ARG A 444 2.25 -19.61 6.01
CA ARG A 444 2.04 -19.51 7.46
C ARG A 444 0.64 -19.88 7.91
N LEU A 445 -0.30 -20.10 6.99
CA LEU A 445 -1.65 -20.51 7.35
C LEU A 445 -1.65 -21.89 8.04
N PRO A 446 -2.60 -22.15 8.97
CA PRO A 446 -2.66 -23.43 9.69
C PRO A 446 -2.82 -24.66 8.79
N THR A 447 -3.33 -24.48 7.58
CA THR A 447 -3.54 -25.52 6.58
C THR A 447 -2.29 -25.82 5.75
N ALA A 448 -1.20 -25.06 5.93
CA ALA A 448 0.02 -25.24 5.15
C ALA A 448 0.78 -26.51 5.57
N PRO A 449 1.32 -27.30 4.63
CA PRO A 449 2.00 -28.58 4.94
C PRO A 449 3.24 -28.46 5.84
N ALA A 450 3.83 -27.27 5.93
CA ALA A 450 5.07 -26.99 6.65
C ALA A 450 4.96 -25.71 7.49
N HIS A 451 3.82 -25.51 8.19
CA HIS A 451 3.59 -24.29 8.98
C HIS A 451 4.53 -24.13 10.19
N ASP A 452 5.14 -25.23 10.68
CA ASP A 452 5.95 -25.24 11.89
C ASP A 452 7.43 -25.06 11.54
N GLY A 453 8.12 -24.18 12.29
CA GLY A 453 9.56 -23.98 12.16
C GLY A 453 9.99 -23.18 10.91
N LEU A 454 9.07 -22.46 10.26
CA LEU A 454 9.42 -21.53 9.18
C LEU A 454 10.17 -20.32 9.74
N GLU A 455 11.37 -20.12 9.22
CA GLU A 455 12.15 -18.90 9.46
C GLU A 455 11.39 -17.65 9.02
N ALA A 456 11.66 -16.53 9.70
CA ALA A 456 11.09 -15.25 9.32
C ALA A 456 11.73 -14.75 8.02
N GLU A 457 10.91 -14.49 7.00
CA GLU A 457 11.35 -13.96 5.72
C GLU A 457 11.13 -12.44 5.65
N ARG A 458 12.16 -11.70 5.29
CA ARG A 458 12.08 -10.27 4.95
C ARG A 458 12.35 -10.08 3.47
N ILE A 459 11.33 -9.67 2.73
CA ILE A 459 11.45 -9.36 1.31
C ILE A 459 11.56 -7.84 1.16
N VAL A 460 12.58 -7.37 0.45
CA VAL A 460 12.76 -5.94 0.15
C VAL A 460 12.52 -5.71 -1.34
N ILE A 461 11.56 -4.85 -1.65
CA ILE A 461 11.21 -4.42 -3.01
C ILE A 461 11.91 -3.10 -3.30
N THR A 462 12.71 -3.10 -4.35
CA THR A 462 13.46 -1.92 -4.78
C THR A 462 12.56 -0.91 -5.48
N THR A 463 12.88 0.36 -5.30
CA THR A 463 12.19 1.46 -5.99
C THR A 463 12.90 1.81 -7.30
N GLN A 464 12.15 2.40 -8.22
CA GLN A 464 12.62 2.85 -9.52
C GLN A 464 12.09 4.26 -9.78
N MET A 465 12.85 5.08 -10.49
CA MET A 465 12.43 6.43 -10.86
C MET A 465 12.05 6.48 -12.34
N VAL A 466 10.82 6.91 -12.62
CA VAL A 466 10.29 7.16 -13.96
C VAL A 466 10.46 8.64 -14.25
N LEU A 467 11.43 8.98 -15.08
CA LEU A 467 11.72 10.37 -15.47
C LEU A 467 10.71 10.88 -16.48
N ARG A 468 10.22 12.11 -16.25
CA ARG A 468 9.29 12.85 -17.11
C ARG A 468 9.65 14.35 -17.13
N GLU A 469 8.74 15.19 -17.63
CA GLU A 469 9.01 16.59 -17.93
C GLU A 469 8.82 17.55 -16.75
N SER A 470 8.35 17.09 -15.58
CA SER A 470 8.11 17.92 -14.39
C SER A 470 9.35 18.41 -13.63
N CYS A 471 10.55 18.18 -14.16
CA CYS A 471 11.81 18.60 -13.52
C CYS A 471 12.71 19.35 -14.51
N SER A 472 13.20 20.51 -14.10
CA SER A 472 14.19 21.31 -14.83
C SER A 472 15.23 21.89 -13.86
N PRO A 473 16.36 22.45 -14.35
CA PRO A 473 17.19 23.31 -13.51
C PRO A 473 16.37 24.44 -12.87
N PRO A 474 16.73 24.92 -11.66
CA PRO A 474 16.00 25.99 -11.01
C PRO A 474 16.01 27.26 -11.86
N ALA A 475 14.85 27.90 -11.99
CA ALA A 475 14.77 29.22 -12.59
C ALA A 475 15.68 30.22 -11.85
N ALA A 476 16.27 31.17 -12.58
CA ALA A 476 17.00 32.26 -11.96
C ALA A 476 16.09 32.97 -10.93
N PRO A 477 16.62 33.41 -9.78
CA PRO A 477 15.81 34.00 -8.73
C PRO A 477 14.97 35.15 -9.29
N ARG A 478 13.64 35.00 -9.21
CA ARG A 478 12.70 36.02 -9.65
C ARG A 478 12.96 37.27 -8.80
N PRO A 479 13.24 38.44 -9.39
CA PRO A 479 13.47 39.65 -8.62
C PRO A 479 12.25 39.90 -7.73
N ALA A 480 12.49 40.24 -6.47
CA ALA A 480 11.43 40.54 -5.51
C ALA A 480 10.44 41.54 -6.14
N PRO A 481 9.12 41.38 -5.93
CA PRO A 481 8.16 42.37 -6.37
C PRO A 481 8.61 43.72 -5.82
N ARG A 482 8.88 44.69 -6.71
CA ARG A 482 9.29 46.04 -6.33
C ARG A 482 8.29 46.53 -5.29
N GLU A 483 8.79 46.93 -4.12
CA GLU A 483 7.98 47.64 -3.13
C GLU A 483 7.18 48.71 -3.86
N ALA A 484 5.85 48.70 -3.65
CA ALA A 484 4.99 49.72 -4.19
C ALA A 484 5.56 51.07 -3.76
N VAL A 485 6.04 51.86 -4.74
CA VAL A 485 6.51 53.22 -4.50
C VAL A 485 5.41 53.93 -3.73
N PRO A 486 5.65 54.39 -2.50
CA PRO A 486 4.62 55.07 -1.74
C PRO A 486 4.18 56.29 -2.56
N LEU A 487 2.89 56.33 -2.90
CA LEU A 487 2.26 57.49 -3.53
C LEU A 487 2.64 58.71 -2.67
N ARG A 488 3.46 59.61 -3.24
CA ARG A 488 3.79 60.88 -2.61
C ARG A 488 2.47 61.56 -2.25
N LYS A 489 2.24 61.77 -0.95
CA LYS A 489 1.11 62.56 -0.48
C LYS A 489 1.18 63.94 -1.15
N PRO A 490 0.07 64.47 -1.70
CA PRO A 490 0.08 65.80 -2.28
C PRO A 490 0.46 66.81 -1.19
N THR A 491 1.53 67.57 -1.45
CA THR A 491 1.93 68.70 -0.63
C THR A 491 0.75 69.67 -0.54
N LYS A 492 0.30 69.95 0.69
CA LYS A 492 -0.63 71.05 0.94
C LYS A 492 0.03 72.34 0.46
N ARG A 493 -0.48 72.92 -0.63
CA ARG A 493 -0.37 74.35 -0.88
C ARG A 493 -1.21 75.03 0.20
N THR A 494 -0.56 75.54 1.24
CA THR A 494 -1.11 76.64 2.04
C THR A 494 -0.61 77.93 1.42
N ALA A 495 -1.57 78.76 1.04
CA ALA A 495 -1.39 80.11 0.56
C ALA A 495 -0.88 81.00 1.70
N GLU A 496 0.10 81.84 1.38
CA GLU A 496 0.25 83.21 1.86
C GLU A 496 1.04 84.00 0.80
#